data_AF-A0A9J5XG34-F1
#
_entry.id   AF-A0A9J5XG34-F1
#
_cell.length_a   1.000
_cell.length_b   1.000
_cell.length_c   1.000
_cell.angle_alpha   90.00
_cell.angle_beta   90.00
_cell.angle_gamma   90.00
#
_symmetry.space_group_name_H-M   'P 1'
#
loop_
_entity.id
_entity.type
_entity.pdbx_description
1 polymer ?
#
loop_
_entity_poly.entity_id
_entity_poly.type
_entity_poly.pdbx_seq_one_letter_code
_entity_poly.pdbx_strand_id
1 'polypeptide(L)'
;MGEQKPFPDPGMNSKSIYTAEVRSLDLGVASRSLILRVPMDLADSNHPNLFLKKLYADLRNEGKSRILDGRTGNPFELPDIIGKPYILKLIHQVDDKIHGHFSGHYALVTQQPLRGRAKQGGQRMLTYKSDHIRARQEVLGTTIIGGAIPNPKDAPESFRLLVRELRSLALN
;
A
#
# COMPACT_ATOMS: atom_id res chain seq x y z
N MET A 1 -38.33 19.76 -12.38
CA MET A 1 -37.02 19.74 -13.06
C MET A 1 -35.97 19.53 -12.00
N GLY A 2 -35.51 18.29 -11.81
CA GLY A 2 -34.49 17.97 -10.82
C GLY A 2 -33.12 18.11 -11.44
N GLU A 3 -32.30 19.05 -10.95
CA GLU A 3 -30.88 19.10 -11.26
C GLU A 3 -30.23 17.79 -10.81
N GLN A 4 -29.82 16.97 -11.78
CA GLN A 4 -28.92 15.86 -11.51
C GLN A 4 -27.59 16.46 -11.05
N LYS A 5 -27.19 16.17 -9.80
CA LYS A 5 -25.83 16.47 -9.35
C LYS A 5 -24.85 15.74 -10.27
N PRO A 6 -23.81 16.41 -10.77
CA PRO A 6 -22.85 15.76 -11.66
C PRO A 6 -22.11 14.66 -10.90
N PHE A 7 -22.03 13.48 -11.52
CA PHE A 7 -21.08 12.44 -11.13
C PHE A 7 -19.65 13.00 -11.25
N PRO A 8 -18.73 12.65 -10.33
CA PRO A 8 -17.37 13.18 -10.37
C PRO A 8 -16.63 12.70 -11.63
N ASP A 9 -16.00 13.65 -12.34
CA ASP A 9 -15.26 13.40 -13.57
C ASP A 9 -14.13 12.37 -13.39
N PRO A 10 -13.91 11.47 -14.37
CA PRO A 10 -12.91 10.39 -14.30
C PRO A 10 -11.45 10.87 -14.40
N GLY A 11 -11.20 12.18 -14.28
CA GLY A 11 -9.89 12.82 -14.43
C GLY A 11 -9.41 13.59 -13.19
N MET A 12 -9.91 13.27 -12.00
CA MET A 12 -9.52 13.98 -10.77
C MET A 12 -8.03 13.79 -10.44
N ASN A 13 -7.27 14.89 -10.53
CA ASN A 13 -5.87 14.93 -10.12
C ASN A 13 -5.72 14.65 -8.61
N SER A 14 -4.55 14.14 -8.19
CA SER A 14 -4.31 13.76 -6.78
C SER A 14 -4.63 14.89 -5.80
N LYS A 15 -4.38 16.16 -6.17
CA LYS A 15 -4.71 17.33 -5.34
C LYS A 15 -6.22 17.50 -5.12
N SER A 16 -7.05 17.20 -6.12
CA SER A 16 -8.52 17.35 -6.03
C SER A 16 -9.15 16.29 -5.12
N ILE A 17 -8.57 15.09 -5.06
CA ILE A 17 -9.05 14.00 -4.18
C ILE A 17 -8.93 14.42 -2.71
N TYR A 18 -7.77 14.96 -2.31
CA TYR A 18 -7.56 15.46 -0.95
C TYR A 18 -8.51 16.61 -0.59
N THR A 19 -8.86 17.49 -1.54
CA THR A 19 -9.83 18.57 -1.26
C THR A 19 -11.24 18.05 -1.01
N ALA A 20 -11.65 16.99 -1.70
CA ALA A 20 -12.94 16.34 -1.44
C ALA A 20 -12.94 15.62 -0.08
N GLU A 21 -11.82 15.01 0.27
CA GLU A 21 -11.64 14.33 1.55
C GLU A 21 -11.67 15.31 2.74
N VAL A 22 -10.98 16.46 2.65
CA VAL A 22 -11.04 17.52 3.67
C VAL A 22 -12.47 18.02 3.87
N ARG A 23 -13.23 18.26 2.78
CA ARG A 23 -14.64 18.66 2.89
C ARG A 23 -15.50 17.57 3.55
N SER A 24 -15.23 16.30 3.27
CA SER A 24 -15.97 15.20 3.89
C SER A 24 -15.74 15.11 5.41
N LEU A 25 -14.55 15.47 5.87
CA LEU A 25 -14.19 15.53 7.30
C LEU A 25 -15.00 16.62 8.03
N ASP A 26 -15.05 17.83 7.46
CA ASP A 26 -15.80 18.97 8.01
C ASP A 26 -17.30 18.63 8.14
N LEU A 27 -17.88 18.04 7.09
CA LEU A 27 -19.27 17.57 7.11
C LEU A 27 -19.49 16.47 8.17
N GLY A 28 -18.53 15.56 8.35
CA GLY A 28 -18.59 14.50 9.35
C GLY A 28 -18.60 15.02 10.79
N VAL A 29 -17.83 16.08 11.08
CA VAL A 29 -17.84 16.74 12.39
C VAL A 29 -19.14 17.50 12.63
N ALA A 30 -19.57 18.30 11.65
CA ALA A 30 -20.82 19.08 11.73
C ALA A 30 -22.04 18.17 11.91
N SER A 31 -22.07 17.01 11.25
CA SER A 31 -23.16 16.03 11.41
C SER A 31 -23.18 15.42 12.81
N ARG A 32 -22.03 15.13 13.41
CA ARG A 32 -21.95 14.58 14.77
C ARG A 32 -22.34 15.61 15.84
N SER A 33 -21.89 16.86 15.71
CA SER A 33 -22.26 17.92 16.64
C SER A 33 -23.75 18.22 16.57
N LEU A 34 -24.35 18.16 15.38
CA LEU A 34 -25.79 18.33 15.18
C LEU A 34 -26.61 17.23 15.89
N ILE A 35 -26.22 15.96 15.72
CA ILE A 35 -26.88 14.82 16.39
C ILE A 35 -26.82 14.96 17.93
N LEU A 36 -25.70 15.46 18.46
CA LEU A 36 -25.52 15.65 19.90
C LEU A 36 -26.22 16.91 20.47
N ARG A 37 -26.64 17.86 19.63
CA ARG A 37 -27.05 19.21 20.07
C ARG A 37 -28.44 19.65 19.60
N VAL A 38 -29.09 18.86 18.74
CA VAL A 38 -30.50 19.07 18.35
C VAL A 38 -31.37 18.16 19.22
N PRO A 39 -32.10 18.69 20.21
CA PRO A 39 -33.17 17.93 20.84
C PRO A 39 -34.20 17.55 19.77
N MET A 40 -34.67 16.30 19.81
CA MET A 40 -35.58 15.70 18.83
C MET A 40 -36.84 16.56 18.57
N ASP A 41 -37.25 17.37 19.55
CA ASP A 41 -38.41 18.28 19.49
C ASP A 41 -38.34 19.38 18.43
N LEU A 42 -37.16 19.75 17.92
CA LEU A 42 -37.05 20.82 16.92
C LEU A 42 -37.22 20.33 15.48
N ALA A 43 -37.35 19.01 15.26
CA ALA A 43 -37.57 18.43 13.94
C ALA A 43 -39.02 18.62 13.43
N ASP A 44 -39.95 19.01 14.33
CA ASP A 44 -41.40 18.99 14.06
C ASP A 44 -42.06 20.37 13.90
N SER A 45 -41.30 21.48 13.88
CA SER A 45 -41.90 22.83 13.78
C SER A 45 -41.46 23.63 12.55
N ASN A 46 -42.32 23.61 11.52
CA ASN A 46 -42.73 24.66 10.55
C ASN A 46 -41.72 25.69 9.98
N HIS A 47 -40.41 25.59 10.22
CA HIS A 47 -39.41 26.56 9.76
C HIS A 47 -38.14 25.85 9.24
N PRO A 48 -38.19 25.24 8.04
CA PRO A 48 -37.06 24.48 7.46
C PRO A 48 -35.78 25.30 7.30
N ASN A 49 -35.89 26.62 7.22
CA ASN A 49 -34.76 27.54 7.05
C ASN A 49 -33.90 27.70 8.31
N LEU A 50 -34.43 27.48 9.52
CA LEU A 50 -33.66 27.64 10.76
C LEU A 50 -32.66 26.49 10.95
N PHE A 51 -33.07 25.28 10.58
CA PHE A 51 -32.23 24.08 10.60
C PHE A 51 -31.01 24.24 9.68
N LEU A 52 -31.26 24.64 8.43
CA LEU A 52 -30.18 24.91 7.46
C LEU A 52 -29.28 26.05 7.94
N LYS A 53 -29.85 27.14 8.47
CA LYS A 53 -29.08 28.30 8.95
C LYS A 53 -28.16 27.94 10.14
N LYS A 54 -28.59 27.05 11.03
CA LYS A 54 -27.77 26.54 12.15
C LYS A 54 -26.68 25.59 11.67
N LEU A 55 -26.98 24.72 10.69
CA LEU A 55 -25.99 23.87 10.02
C LEU A 55 -24.90 24.70 9.33
N TYR A 56 -25.30 25.74 8.57
CA TYR A 56 -24.37 26.67 7.91
C TYR A 56 -23.56 27.52 8.90
N ALA A 57 -24.10 27.82 10.08
CA ALA A 57 -23.38 28.57 11.12
C ALA A 57 -22.31 27.73 11.81
N ASP A 58 -22.60 26.45 12.13
CA ASP A 58 -21.62 25.54 12.73
C ASP A 58 -20.51 25.14 11.74
N LEU A 59 -20.82 25.06 10.44
CA LEU A 59 -19.84 24.89 9.36
C LEU A 59 -18.91 26.11 9.17
N ARG A 60 -19.26 27.29 9.69
CA ARG A 60 -18.53 28.54 9.46
C ARG A 60 -17.34 28.74 10.41
N ASN A 61 -17.25 27.96 11.48
CA ASN A 61 -16.19 28.05 12.48
C ASN A 61 -15.00 27.16 12.08
N GLU A 62 -14.21 27.64 11.12
CA GLU A 62 -12.84 27.26 10.73
C GLU A 62 -12.44 25.77 10.54
N GLY A 63 -13.26 24.76 10.83
CA GLY A 63 -12.97 23.33 10.63
C GLY A 63 -11.74 22.79 11.39
N LYS A 64 -11.01 23.67 12.08
CA LYS A 64 -9.76 23.41 12.78
C LYS A 64 -9.96 23.47 14.28
N SER A 65 -9.36 22.53 14.98
CA SER A 65 -9.43 22.39 16.43
C SER A 65 -8.03 22.40 17.02
N ARG A 66 -7.88 22.96 18.23
CA ARG A 66 -6.61 22.87 18.97
C ARG A 66 -6.48 21.48 19.59
N ILE A 67 -5.44 20.75 19.19
CA ILE A 67 -5.11 19.43 19.73
C ILE A 67 -4.06 19.61 20.83
N LEU A 68 -4.10 18.74 21.84
CA LEU A 68 -3.05 18.62 22.85
C LEU A 68 -2.19 17.40 22.54
N ASP A 69 -0.87 17.52 22.67
CA ASP A 69 0.03 16.38 22.56
C ASP A 69 -0.21 15.40 23.72
N GLY A 70 -0.58 14.17 23.41
CA GLY A 70 -0.85 13.11 24.40
C GLY A 70 0.37 12.64 25.19
N ARG A 71 1.60 12.97 24.77
CA ARG A 71 2.84 12.63 25.50
C ARG A 71 3.25 13.72 26.49
N THR A 72 3.13 14.98 26.10
CA THR A 72 3.66 16.13 26.87
C THR A 72 2.55 16.94 27.56
N GLY A 73 1.32 16.90 27.07
CA GLY A 73 0.18 17.68 27.57
C GLY A 73 0.12 19.13 27.07
N ASN A 74 1.13 19.58 26.31
CA ASN A 74 1.16 20.92 25.72
C ASN A 74 0.28 20.99 24.46
N PRO A 75 -0.32 22.17 24.16
CA PRO A 75 -1.04 22.37 22.90
C PRO A 75 -0.09 22.40 21.70
N PHE A 76 -0.54 21.88 20.56
CA PHE A 76 0.15 22.09 19.29
C PHE A 76 0.12 23.56 18.87
N GLU A 77 1.18 24.03 18.20
CA GLU A 77 1.37 25.44 17.83
C GLU A 77 0.31 25.95 16.85
N LEU A 78 -0.14 25.08 15.94
CA LEU A 78 -1.13 25.38 14.92
C LEU A 78 -2.39 24.53 15.13
N PRO A 79 -3.58 25.10 14.87
CA PRO A 79 -4.82 24.34 14.94
C PRO A 79 -4.92 23.39 13.73
N ASP A 80 -5.29 22.14 14.00
CA ASP A 80 -5.34 21.06 13.01
C ASP A 80 -6.77 20.68 12.65
N ILE A 81 -6.97 20.12 11.45
CA ILE A 81 -8.27 19.62 11.00
C ILE A 81 -8.51 18.25 11.62
N ILE A 82 -9.62 18.14 12.36
CA ILE A 82 -10.08 16.88 12.93
C ILE A 82 -11.36 16.51 12.22
N GLY A 83 -11.50 15.25 11.81
CA GLY A 83 -12.77 14.76 11.32
C GLY A 83 -12.94 13.27 11.41
N LYS A 84 -14.02 12.77 10.82
CA LYS A 84 -14.39 11.35 10.81
C LYS A 84 -14.31 10.80 9.39
N PRO A 85 -13.14 10.34 8.94
CA PRO A 85 -13.03 9.71 7.64
C PRO A 85 -13.71 8.34 7.67
N TYR A 86 -14.33 7.96 6.55
CA TYR A 86 -14.70 6.57 6.31
C TYR A 86 -13.51 5.86 5.67
N ILE A 87 -12.75 5.12 6.48
CA ILE A 87 -11.58 4.37 6.03
C ILE A 87 -11.99 2.92 5.73
N LEU A 88 -11.74 2.46 4.51
CA LEU A 88 -12.01 1.09 4.10
C LEU A 88 -10.81 0.18 4.37
N LYS A 89 -11.06 -0.99 4.96
CA LYS A 89 -10.06 -2.07 5.06
C LYS A 89 -10.04 -2.86 3.76
N LEU A 90 -8.93 -2.77 3.02
CA LEU A 90 -8.71 -3.57 1.82
C LEU A 90 -8.30 -5.00 2.17
N ILE A 91 -8.56 -5.94 1.25
CA ILE A 91 -8.19 -7.36 1.37
C ILE A 91 -6.68 -7.63 1.24
N HIS A 92 -5.86 -6.59 1.04
CA HIS A 92 -4.42 -6.71 0.83
C HIS A 92 -3.67 -6.88 2.16
N GLN A 93 -3.87 -8.01 2.81
CA GLN A 93 -3.26 -8.31 4.10
C GLN A 93 -1.77 -8.63 3.96
N VAL A 94 -1.01 -8.32 5.02
CA VAL A 94 0.43 -8.62 5.07
C VAL A 94 0.67 -10.12 5.21
N ASP A 95 -0.25 -10.85 5.87
CA ASP A 95 -0.15 -12.30 6.07
C ASP A 95 -0.07 -13.04 4.74
N ASP A 96 -0.90 -12.65 3.76
CA ASP A 96 -0.87 -13.18 2.39
C ASP A 96 0.36 -12.71 1.60
N LYS A 97 1.17 -11.81 2.16
CA LYS A 97 2.34 -11.19 1.52
C LYS A 97 3.68 -11.63 2.12
N ILE A 98 3.70 -12.35 3.24
CA ILE A 98 4.93 -12.89 3.81
C ILE A 98 5.30 -14.19 3.07
N HIS A 99 6.55 -14.29 2.61
CA HIS A 99 7.12 -15.50 2.01
C HIS A 99 8.63 -15.51 2.16
N GLY A 100 9.18 -16.59 2.73
CA GLY A 100 10.61 -16.83 2.85
C GLY A 100 11.05 -17.98 1.95
N HIS A 101 12.16 -17.82 1.25
CA HIS A 101 12.75 -18.88 0.44
C HIS A 101 14.25 -18.95 0.71
N PHE A 102 14.74 -20.12 1.14
CA PHE A 102 16.15 -20.38 1.40
C PHE A 102 16.76 -21.30 0.34
N SER A 103 16.16 -22.47 0.12
CA SER A 103 16.46 -23.39 -0.97
C SER A 103 15.19 -24.14 -1.36
N GLY A 104 15.06 -24.55 -2.62
CA GLY A 104 13.89 -25.28 -3.10
C GLY A 104 14.07 -25.76 -4.54
N HIS A 105 12.98 -26.10 -5.20
CA HIS A 105 13.00 -26.67 -6.54
C HIS A 105 13.47 -25.66 -7.59
N TYR A 106 14.29 -26.12 -8.53
CA TYR A 106 14.84 -25.35 -9.64
C TYR A 106 14.26 -25.80 -10.98
N ALA A 107 14.22 -24.90 -11.95
CA ALA A 107 13.83 -25.23 -13.31
C ALA A 107 14.83 -26.22 -13.93
N LEU A 108 14.33 -27.27 -14.59
CA LEU A 108 15.17 -28.33 -15.17
C LEU A 108 16.17 -27.80 -16.22
N VAL A 109 15.73 -26.83 -17.02
CA VAL A 109 16.53 -26.26 -18.11
C VAL A 109 17.51 -25.23 -17.54
N THR A 110 17.02 -24.08 -17.09
CA THR A 110 17.87 -22.93 -16.71
C THR A 110 18.46 -23.01 -15.31
N GLN A 111 18.06 -24.00 -14.50
CA GLN A 111 18.48 -24.16 -13.10
C GLN A 111 18.16 -22.93 -12.22
N GLN A 112 17.21 -22.11 -12.66
CA GLN A 112 16.73 -20.94 -11.94
C GLN A 112 15.63 -21.28 -10.93
N PRO A 113 15.55 -20.56 -9.79
CA PRO A 113 14.46 -20.74 -8.83
C PRO A 113 13.11 -20.56 -9.52
N LEU A 114 12.13 -21.38 -9.15
CA LEU A 114 10.79 -21.28 -9.70
C LEU A 114 10.14 -19.92 -9.36
N ARG A 115 9.20 -19.48 -10.19
CA ARG A 115 8.47 -18.22 -9.98
C ARG A 115 7.26 -18.47 -9.08
N GLY A 116 7.08 -17.57 -8.12
CA GLY A 116 5.83 -17.44 -7.35
C GLY A 116 5.74 -18.37 -6.15
N ARG A 117 4.93 -17.96 -5.18
CA ARG A 117 4.83 -18.59 -3.85
C ARG A 117 4.20 -19.98 -3.86
N ALA A 118 3.24 -20.20 -4.76
CA ALA A 118 2.57 -21.49 -4.91
C ALA A 118 3.54 -22.64 -5.24
N LYS A 119 4.71 -22.32 -5.80
CA LYS A 119 5.78 -23.30 -6.11
C LYS A 119 6.98 -23.18 -5.18
N GLN A 120 6.80 -22.54 -4.01
CA GLN A 120 7.88 -22.13 -3.12
C GLN A 120 9.01 -21.39 -3.85
N GLY A 121 8.64 -20.57 -4.84
CA GLY A 121 9.58 -19.87 -5.70
C GLY A 121 10.37 -18.79 -4.97
N GLY A 122 11.56 -18.50 -5.47
CA GLY A 122 12.42 -17.43 -4.98
C GLY A 122 12.14 -16.09 -5.68
N GLN A 123 12.57 -14.99 -5.05
CA GLN A 123 12.66 -13.71 -5.75
C GLN A 123 13.80 -13.79 -6.77
N ARG A 124 13.59 -13.24 -7.97
CA ARG A 124 14.59 -13.29 -9.04
C ARG A 124 15.82 -12.49 -8.64
N MET A 125 16.97 -13.16 -8.60
CA MET A 125 18.29 -12.55 -8.46
C MET A 125 19.16 -12.96 -9.64
N LEU A 126 19.96 -12.05 -10.20
CA LEU A 126 20.73 -12.23 -11.43
C LEU A 126 22.20 -12.61 -11.15
N THR A 127 22.49 -13.56 -10.26
CA THR A 127 23.88 -13.84 -9.83
C THR A 127 24.15 -15.32 -9.56
N TYR A 128 25.37 -15.65 -9.09
CA TYR A 128 25.84 -17.00 -8.70
C TYR A 128 24.88 -17.81 -7.80
N LYS A 129 23.95 -17.14 -7.10
CA LYS A 129 22.89 -17.80 -6.31
C LYS A 129 21.74 -18.34 -7.17
N SER A 130 21.60 -17.95 -8.43
CA SER A 130 20.42 -18.20 -9.26
C SER A 130 20.58 -19.24 -10.36
N ASP A 131 21.77 -19.59 -10.82
CA ASP A 131 21.90 -20.55 -11.93
C ASP A 131 23.22 -21.33 -11.97
N HIS A 132 24.07 -21.24 -10.94
CA HIS A 132 25.34 -21.98 -10.88
C HIS A 132 25.26 -23.16 -9.89
N ILE A 133 25.11 -24.39 -10.40
CA ILE A 133 24.84 -25.59 -9.58
C ILE A 133 25.96 -25.88 -8.57
N ARG A 134 27.23 -25.91 -9.04
CA ARG A 134 28.39 -26.24 -8.19
C ARG A 134 28.64 -25.19 -7.11
N ALA A 135 28.67 -23.91 -7.49
CA ALA A 135 28.86 -22.80 -6.57
C ALA A 135 27.78 -22.76 -5.47
N ARG A 136 26.53 -23.15 -5.75
CA ARG A 136 25.48 -23.24 -4.72
C ARG A 136 25.78 -24.27 -3.63
N GLN A 137 26.22 -25.47 -4.03
CA GLN A 137 26.52 -26.54 -3.08
C GLN A 137 27.70 -26.16 -2.20
N GLU A 138 28.74 -25.58 -2.82
CA GLU A 138 29.92 -25.10 -2.11
C GLU A 138 29.58 -23.96 -1.14
N VAL A 139 28.81 -22.95 -1.58
CA VAL A 139 28.36 -21.83 -0.73
C VAL A 139 27.51 -22.33 0.44
N LEU A 140 26.61 -23.29 0.22
CA LEU A 140 25.82 -23.89 1.30
C LEU A 140 26.72 -24.61 2.30
N GLY A 141 27.65 -25.44 1.81
CA GLY A 141 28.60 -26.16 2.66
C GLY A 141 29.49 -25.23 3.48
N THR A 142 30.08 -24.19 2.86
CA THR A 142 30.93 -23.23 3.56
C THR A 142 30.14 -22.38 4.56
N THR A 143 28.89 -22.06 4.28
CA THR A 143 28.02 -21.33 5.21
C THR A 143 27.72 -22.15 6.47
N ILE A 144 27.50 -23.47 6.32
CA ILE A 144 27.25 -24.37 7.46
C ILE A 144 28.53 -24.58 8.28
N ILE A 145 29.67 -24.73 7.61
CA ILE A 145 30.96 -25.02 8.24
C ILE A 145 31.63 -23.76 8.81
N GLY A 146 31.21 -22.56 8.38
CA GLY A 146 31.80 -21.28 8.80
C GLY A 146 33.08 -20.89 8.02
N GLY A 147 33.22 -21.35 6.78
CA GLY A 147 34.36 -21.08 5.91
C GLY A 147 34.16 -19.90 4.95
N ALA A 148 35.24 -19.47 4.29
CA ALA A 148 35.19 -18.43 3.27
C ALA A 148 34.41 -18.90 2.02
N ILE A 149 33.62 -18.01 1.44
CA ILE A 149 32.85 -18.29 0.22
C ILE A 149 33.81 -18.37 -0.99
N PRO A 150 33.82 -19.49 -1.74
CA PRO A 150 34.68 -19.61 -2.91
C PRO A 150 34.18 -18.74 -4.07
N ASN A 151 35.12 -18.20 -4.86
CA ASN A 151 34.79 -17.49 -6.09
C ASN A 151 34.41 -18.48 -7.20
N PRO A 152 33.26 -18.29 -7.89
CA PRO A 152 32.86 -19.16 -8.98
C PRO A 152 33.83 -18.99 -10.17
N LYS A 153 34.35 -20.11 -10.67
CA LYS A 153 35.25 -20.14 -11.84
C LYS A 153 34.52 -20.38 -13.16
N ASP A 154 33.33 -20.99 -13.12
CA ASP A 154 32.60 -21.38 -14.33
C ASP A 154 31.53 -20.34 -14.71
N ALA A 155 31.15 -20.32 -15.99
CA ALA A 155 30.09 -19.47 -16.50
C ALA A 155 28.70 -19.95 -16.03
N PRO A 156 27.71 -19.05 -15.86
CA PRO A 156 26.33 -19.41 -15.49
C PRO A 156 25.71 -20.43 -16.47
N GLU A 157 24.86 -21.34 -15.97
CA GLU A 157 24.21 -22.34 -16.83
C GLU A 157 23.30 -21.70 -17.88
N SER A 158 22.67 -20.57 -17.56
CA SER A 158 21.86 -19.78 -18.52
C SER A 158 22.69 -19.31 -19.73
N PHE A 159 23.94 -18.89 -19.51
CA PHE A 159 24.86 -18.50 -20.58
C PHE A 159 25.33 -19.71 -21.40
N ARG A 160 25.61 -20.84 -20.74
CA ARG A 160 25.98 -22.09 -21.43
C ARG A 160 24.85 -22.60 -22.31
N LEU A 161 23.61 -22.48 -21.85
CA LEU A 161 22.42 -22.79 -22.66
C LEU A 161 22.29 -21.85 -23.85
N LEU A 162 22.46 -20.54 -23.64
CA LEU A 162 22.44 -19.58 -24.74
C LEU A 162 23.45 -19.94 -25.83
N VAL A 163 24.69 -20.26 -25.47
CA VAL A 163 25.72 -20.68 -26.42
C VAL A 163 25.33 -21.97 -27.14
N ARG A 164 24.69 -22.91 -26.46
CA ARG A 164 24.17 -24.15 -27.08
C ARG A 164 23.06 -23.87 -28.09
N GLU A 165 22.10 -23.01 -27.74
CA GLU A 165 21.01 -22.61 -28.63
C GLU A 165 21.56 -21.89 -29.88
N LEU A 166 22.52 -20.98 -29.72
CA LEU A 166 23.15 -20.30 -30.86
C LEU A 166 23.89 -21.27 -31.78
N ARG A 167 24.66 -22.21 -31.21
CA ARG A 167 25.33 -23.26 -31.99
C ARG A 167 24.34 -24.19 -32.70
N SER A 168 23.16 -24.44 -32.12
CA SER A 168 22.10 -25.24 -32.75
C SER A 168 21.56 -24.58 -34.03
N LEU A 169 21.64 -23.25 -34.11
CA LEU A 169 21.27 -22.46 -35.28
C LEU A 169 22.40 -22.34 -36.31
N ALA A 170 23.47 -23.13 -36.16
CA ALA A 170 24.68 -23.06 -36.98
C ALA A 170 25.36 -21.67 -36.97
N LEU A 171 25.11 -20.87 -35.94
CA LEU A 171 25.84 -19.63 -35.66
C LEU A 171 27.08 -20.01 -34.87
N ASN A 172 28.25 -19.76 -35.45
CA ASN A 172 29.56 -20.08 -34.86
C ASN A 172 30.17 -18.85 -34.20
#